data_AF-A0A1G4W6R5-F1
#
_entry.id   AF-A0A1G4W6R5-F1
#
_cell.length_a   1.000
_cell.length_b   1.000
_cell.length_c   1.000
_cell.angle_alpha   90.00
_cell.angle_beta   90.00
_cell.angle_gamma   90.00
#
_symmetry.space_group_name_H-M   'P 1'
#
loop_
_entity.id
_entity.type
_entity.pdbx_description
1 polymer ?
#
loop_
_entity_poly.entity_id
_entity_poly.type
_entity_poly.pdbx_seq_one_letter_code
_entity_poly.pdbx_strand_id
1 'polypeptide(L)'
;MIKNVIKWAFAASFALMSLVCILMGTKVSALLWLIIAFGVSPLFSELMSRLNIHIRLKTYAIGLISCILVATFAIGIEYSESEDETIPKSVETVSVEERVIDSDVPAVEEVADEVEKDEILLEEESLELNVHFIDVGQGDCTLLESKGKYMLIDAGPDNVGTKIQKYLSDVGVTKLDYFILTHPDSDHIGSADVVATKFDIDTIYMSSFIKDNKYYHDMLDAFAYKNLKWSIPEEDTAFELGDATVTILHTKEYDDPNNSSLCVKVTCGDTAFLFAGDAEATAEKDMIAQNKDLSATVYHVSHHGSYTSSTKEFLDLINPKYAVVSCAKDNEYGHPHQETLDTLREKNVALFRTDLQGGITAFSDGKEIQWSTIPEKEYKGGDSALEKKAKSQEFYTLDNETQGDSTNVTKSVPSDNTDNTKASESTGKQESKSSNGGSSNSNGGNGGSNLKGFQNDPVPSEAVYIGNKNNMKLHCADCKGNLPKEKNRVYFNSLEEAEAAGYTKEKQCHNCYPYGK
;
A
#
# COMPACT_ATOMS: atom_id res chain seq x y z
N MET A 1 -3.61 34.84 35.14
CA MET A 1 -3.78 36.19 34.53
C MET A 1 -2.47 36.78 34.01
N ILE A 2 -1.44 37.02 34.84
CA ILE A 2 -0.19 37.70 34.43
C ILE A 2 0.53 37.01 33.25
N LYS A 3 0.64 35.68 33.23
CA LYS A 3 1.27 34.93 32.12
C LYS A 3 0.53 35.09 30.77
N ASN A 4 -0.79 35.25 30.80
CA ASN A 4 -1.57 35.42 29.57
C ASN A 4 -1.49 36.86 29.07
N VAL A 5 -1.46 37.85 29.97
CA VAL A 5 -1.23 39.25 29.61
C VAL A 5 0.15 39.44 28.97
N ILE A 6 1.18 38.78 29.50
CA ILE A 6 2.53 38.82 28.93
C ILE A 6 2.56 38.17 27.53
N LYS A 7 1.93 36.99 27.35
CA LYS A 7 1.85 36.35 26.03
C LYS A 7 1.15 37.23 24.98
N TRP A 8 0.05 37.88 25.36
CA TRP A 8 -0.68 38.78 24.46
C TRP A 8 0.11 40.07 24.16
N ALA A 9 0.84 40.62 25.13
CA ALA A 9 1.71 41.77 24.90
C ALA A 9 2.86 41.44 23.94
N PHE A 10 3.46 40.25 24.04
CA PHE A 10 4.48 39.79 23.10
C PHE A 10 3.92 39.57 21.69
N ALA A 11 2.75 38.93 21.56
CA ALA A 11 2.11 38.72 20.27
C ALA A 11 1.71 40.04 19.59
N ALA A 12 1.15 40.99 20.35
CA ALA A 12 0.78 42.31 19.85
C ALA A 12 2.01 43.14 19.44
N SER A 13 3.10 43.07 20.22
CA SER A 13 4.36 43.72 19.87
C SER A 13 4.97 43.13 18.60
N PHE A 14 4.88 41.81 18.39
CA PHE A 14 5.41 41.14 17.21
C PHE A 14 4.61 41.50 15.95
N ALA A 15 3.28 41.51 16.05
CA ALA A 15 2.39 41.90 14.95
C ALA A 15 2.59 43.37 14.54
N LEU A 16 2.74 44.28 15.51
CA LEU A 16 3.02 45.69 15.23
C LEU A 16 4.40 45.87 14.57
N MET A 17 5.40 45.08 14.97
CA MET A 17 6.74 45.13 14.40
C MET A 17 6.78 44.62 12.96
N SER A 18 6.09 43.53 12.66
CA SER A 18 5.95 43.02 11.29
C SER A 18 5.29 44.03 10.36
N LEU A 19 4.28 44.75 10.85
CA LEU A 19 3.60 45.80 10.09
C LEU A 19 4.54 46.99 9.78
N VAL A 20 5.39 47.40 10.74
CA VAL A 20 6.37 48.48 10.53
C VAL A 20 7.46 48.07 9.53
N CYS A 21 7.92 46.82 9.57
CA CYS A 21 8.90 46.28 8.61
C CYS A 21 8.35 46.25 7.17
N ILE A 22 7.06 45.92 7.01
CA ILE A 22 6.38 45.93 5.70
C ILE A 22 6.23 47.36 5.16
N LEU A 23 5.98 48.34 6.03
CA LEU A 23 5.67 49.71 5.62
C LEU A 23 6.89 50.61 5.35
N MET A 24 8.07 50.34 5.92
CA MET A 24 9.19 51.30 5.91
C MET A 24 10.41 50.91 5.05
N GLY A 25 10.39 49.75 4.39
CA GLY A 25 11.51 49.29 3.56
C GLY A 25 12.74 48.86 4.36
N THR A 26 13.55 47.96 3.76
CA THR A 26 14.58 47.16 4.44
C THR A 26 15.74 47.96 5.06
N LYS A 27 16.04 49.16 4.54
CA LYS A 27 17.20 49.96 4.98
C LYS A 27 16.94 50.81 6.23
N VAL A 28 15.69 51.21 6.50
CA VAL A 28 15.35 51.99 7.71
C VAL A 28 15.13 51.07 8.93
N SER A 29 14.72 49.82 8.70
CA SER A 29 14.49 48.85 9.78
C SER A 29 15.79 48.41 10.48
N ALA A 30 16.90 48.28 9.75
CA ALA A 30 18.19 47.85 10.32
C ALA A 30 18.78 48.85 11.33
N LEU A 31 18.63 50.16 11.07
CA LEU A 31 19.10 51.21 11.99
C LEU A 31 18.24 51.29 13.25
N LEU A 32 16.92 51.09 13.11
CA LEU A 32 15.99 51.02 14.24
C LEU A 32 16.26 49.77 15.09
N TRP A 33 16.61 48.64 14.47
CA TRP A 33 17.03 47.41 15.13
C TRP A 33 18.28 47.58 15.99
N LEU A 34 19.28 48.31 15.50
CA LEU A 34 20.49 48.62 16.28
C LEU A 34 20.18 49.50 17.50
N ILE A 35 19.34 50.54 17.33
CA ILE A 35 18.97 51.45 18.41
C ILE A 35 18.17 50.70 19.50
N ILE A 36 17.25 49.82 19.10
CA ILE A 36 16.47 49.01 20.05
C ILE A 36 17.38 47.99 20.73
N ALA A 37 18.21 47.24 19.99
CA ALA A 37 19.10 46.23 20.55
C ALA A 37 20.06 46.79 21.62
N PHE A 38 20.61 47.99 21.41
CA PHE A 38 21.45 48.66 22.41
C PHE A 38 20.64 49.28 23.57
N GLY A 39 19.42 49.75 23.31
CA GLY A 39 18.54 50.38 24.31
C GLY A 39 17.92 49.39 25.31
N VAL A 40 17.54 48.17 24.88
CA VAL A 40 16.89 47.18 25.77
C VAL A 40 17.88 46.26 26.51
N SER A 41 19.16 46.28 26.12
CA SER A 41 20.22 45.40 26.66
C SER A 41 20.36 45.44 28.20
N PRO A 42 20.33 46.62 28.87
CA PRO A 42 20.46 46.67 30.33
C PRO A 42 19.23 46.09 31.06
N LEU A 43 18.02 46.35 30.54
CA LEU A 43 16.77 45.87 31.13
C LEU A 43 16.59 44.37 30.94
N PHE A 44 17.00 43.87 29.77
CA PHE A 44 16.98 42.45 29.44
C PHE A 44 18.00 41.67 30.27
N SER A 45 19.21 42.22 30.48
CA SER A 45 20.22 41.61 31.35
C SER A 45 19.75 41.48 32.80
N GLU A 46 19.14 42.52 33.36
CA GLU A 46 18.58 42.50 34.72
C GLU A 46 17.42 41.47 34.84
N LEU A 47 16.55 41.37 33.83
CA LEU A 47 15.46 40.38 33.80
C LEU A 47 15.99 38.94 33.68
N MET A 48 16.97 38.72 32.81
CA MET A 48 17.59 37.41 32.62
C MET A 48 18.38 36.98 33.87
N SER A 49 18.97 37.92 34.60
CA SER A 49 19.70 37.68 35.86
C SER A 49 18.85 37.05 36.98
N ARG A 50 17.52 37.07 36.84
CA ARG A 50 16.56 36.50 37.81
C ARG A 50 16.01 35.12 37.40
N LEU A 51 16.37 34.62 36.21
CA LEU A 51 15.92 33.32 35.70
C LEU A 51 16.91 32.20 36.00
N ASN A 52 16.44 30.96 36.10
CA ASN A 52 17.29 29.77 36.25
C ASN A 52 18.18 29.59 35.01
N ILE A 53 19.43 29.14 35.20
CA ILE A 53 20.45 29.01 34.16
C ILE A 53 20.00 28.17 32.96
N HIS A 54 19.18 27.13 33.18
CA HIS A 54 18.64 26.31 32.10
C HIS A 54 17.64 27.06 31.22
N ILE A 55 16.86 27.98 31.81
CA ILE A 55 15.91 28.81 31.07
C ILE A 55 16.69 29.87 30.28
N ARG A 56 17.75 30.45 30.88
CA ARG A 56 18.60 31.41 30.17
C ARG A 56 19.22 30.82 28.91
N LEU A 57 19.81 29.63 29.01
CA LEU A 57 20.43 28.94 27.87
C LEU A 57 19.41 28.65 26.76
N LYS A 58 18.18 28.22 27.11
CA LYS A 58 17.12 28.02 26.12
C LYS A 58 16.67 29.33 25.46
N THR A 59 16.52 30.41 26.22
CA THR A 59 16.14 31.71 25.66
C THR A 59 17.24 32.26 24.73
N TYR A 60 18.52 32.10 25.08
CA TYR A 60 19.63 32.49 24.20
C TYR A 60 19.69 31.61 22.94
N ALA A 61 19.48 30.30 23.04
CA ALA A 61 19.46 29.41 21.89
C ALA A 61 18.31 29.75 20.91
N ILE A 62 17.12 30.03 21.43
CA ILE A 62 15.97 30.47 20.62
C ILE A 62 16.28 31.82 19.94
N GLY A 63 16.85 32.77 20.68
CA GLY A 63 17.27 34.06 20.11
C GLY A 63 18.29 33.91 18.98
N LEU A 64 19.30 33.04 19.16
CA LEU A 64 20.32 32.78 18.15
C LEU A 64 19.70 32.16 16.87
N ILE A 65 18.81 31.18 17.02
CA ILE A 65 18.10 30.57 15.89
C ILE A 65 17.25 31.60 15.15
N SER A 66 16.54 32.47 15.88
CA SER A 66 15.76 33.56 15.26
C SER A 66 16.64 34.54 14.50
N CYS A 67 17.82 34.91 15.03
CA CYS A 67 18.75 35.78 14.32
C CYS A 67 19.30 35.15 13.04
N ILE A 68 19.60 33.84 13.05
CA ILE A 68 20.05 33.11 11.88
C ILE A 68 18.95 33.09 10.80
N LEU A 69 17.70 32.81 11.18
CA LEU A 69 16.57 32.78 10.24
C LEU A 69 16.31 34.13 9.58
N VAL A 70 16.42 35.23 10.33
CA VAL A 70 16.28 36.58 9.78
C VAL A 70 17.44 36.92 8.84
N ALA A 71 18.67 36.54 9.19
CA ALA A 71 19.84 36.75 8.33
C ALA A 71 19.74 35.96 7.01
N THR A 72 19.28 34.70 7.04
CA THR A 72 19.08 33.89 5.83
C THR A 72 17.97 34.44 4.94
N PHE A 73 16.90 34.99 5.54
CA PHE A 73 15.81 35.61 4.78
C PHE A 73 16.24 36.92 4.13
N ALA A 74 17.05 37.73 4.81
CA ALA A 74 17.60 38.97 4.26
C ALA A 74 18.54 38.71 3.06
N ILE A 75 19.41 37.69 3.16
CA ILE A 75 20.30 37.28 2.06
C ILE A 75 19.50 36.74 0.87
N GLY A 76 18.41 36.00 1.12
CA GLY A 76 17.53 35.49 0.06
C GLY A 76 16.80 36.58 -0.73
N ILE A 77 16.48 37.72 -0.09
CA ILE A 77 15.84 38.86 -0.78
C ILE A 77 16.86 39.61 -1.66
N GLU A 78 18.12 39.74 -1.21
CA GLU A 78 19.15 40.48 -1.95
C GLU A 78 19.64 39.72 -3.19
N TYR A 79 19.47 38.39 -3.22
CA TYR A 79 19.77 37.54 -4.40
C TYR A 79 18.66 37.59 -5.48
N SER A 80 17.45 38.03 -5.12
CA SER A 80 16.31 38.12 -6.05
C SER A 80 16.27 39.40 -6.87
N GLU A 81 17.03 40.44 -6.48
CA GLU A 81 17.06 41.74 -7.19
C GLU A 81 18.18 41.85 -8.24
N SER A 82 19.02 40.82 -8.43
CA SER A 82 20.19 40.88 -9.33
C SER A 82 20.01 40.22 -10.70
N GLU A 83 18.84 39.66 -11.03
CA GLU A 83 18.58 39.06 -12.34
C GLU A 83 17.37 39.71 -13.05
N ASP A 84 17.55 40.94 -13.53
CA ASP A 84 16.90 41.40 -14.78
C ASP A 84 17.60 42.66 -15.31
N GLU A 85 18.51 42.51 -16.29
CA GLU A 85 18.73 43.50 -17.34
C GLU A 85 19.70 42.96 -18.40
N THR A 86 19.19 42.62 -19.60
CA THR A 86 19.71 43.05 -20.92
C THR A 86 19.11 42.24 -22.09
N ILE A 87 18.00 42.70 -22.68
CA ILE A 87 17.62 42.38 -24.07
C ILE A 87 17.22 43.68 -24.78
N PRO A 88 17.87 44.07 -25.90
CA PRO A 88 17.54 45.31 -26.60
C PRO A 88 16.36 45.12 -27.56
N LYS A 89 15.47 46.11 -27.54
CA LYS A 89 14.36 46.32 -28.49
C LYS A 89 14.88 46.71 -29.87
N SER A 90 14.40 46.04 -30.91
CA SER A 90 13.91 46.69 -32.15
C SER A 90 13.41 45.64 -33.15
N VAL A 91 12.11 45.61 -33.47
CA VAL A 91 11.63 45.48 -34.85
C VAL A 91 10.31 46.24 -34.95
N GLU A 92 10.26 47.19 -35.88
CA GLU A 92 9.10 47.99 -36.26
C GLU A 92 8.03 47.11 -36.93
N THR A 93 6.78 47.35 -36.54
CA THR A 93 5.59 46.83 -37.23
C THR A 93 5.36 47.62 -38.53
N VAL A 94 5.46 46.97 -39.69
CA VAL A 94 4.96 47.50 -40.95
C VAL A 94 3.66 46.79 -41.32
N SER A 95 2.60 47.57 -41.45
CA SER A 95 1.27 47.22 -41.93
C SER A 95 1.29 46.79 -43.39
N VAL A 96 0.66 45.65 -43.71
CA VAL A 96 0.38 45.24 -45.09
C VAL A 96 -0.98 45.80 -45.49
N GLU A 97 -0.99 46.74 -46.42
CA GLU A 97 -2.15 47.06 -47.25
C GLU A 97 -1.91 46.60 -48.70
N GLU A 98 -2.98 46.07 -49.26
CA GLU A 98 -3.18 45.45 -50.56
C GLU A 98 -2.93 46.39 -51.75
N ARG A 99 -2.28 45.90 -52.82
CA ARG A 99 -2.47 46.50 -54.16
C ARG A 99 -2.16 45.54 -55.33
N VAL A 100 -3.24 45.18 -56.03
CA VAL A 100 -3.48 45.06 -57.49
C VAL A 100 -2.35 44.53 -58.40
N ILE A 101 -2.67 43.41 -59.05
CA ILE A 101 -1.99 42.76 -60.17
C ILE A 101 -2.38 43.46 -61.48
N ASP A 102 -1.40 43.85 -62.32
CA ASP A 102 -1.52 43.71 -63.79
C ASP A 102 -0.17 43.78 -64.55
N SER A 103 -0.11 42.96 -65.60
CA SER A 103 0.70 43.01 -66.83
C SER A 103 2.20 42.62 -66.86
N ASP A 104 2.41 41.40 -67.37
CA ASP A 104 3.22 41.06 -68.57
C ASP A 104 4.78 41.06 -68.60
N VAL A 105 5.27 39.94 -69.15
CA VAL A 105 6.56 39.65 -69.88
C VAL A 105 7.81 39.28 -69.02
N PRO A 106 8.70 38.38 -69.48
CA PRO A 106 8.56 36.94 -69.76
C PRO A 106 9.66 36.09 -69.06
N ALA A 107 9.63 34.78 -69.31
CA ALA A 107 10.57 33.75 -68.89
C ALA A 107 12.04 34.17 -68.76
N VAL A 108 12.60 33.92 -67.57
CA VAL A 108 14.05 33.82 -67.33
C VAL A 108 14.30 32.48 -66.66
N GLU A 109 15.36 31.85 -67.15
CA GLU A 109 15.79 30.46 -66.97
C GLU A 109 15.85 30.00 -65.50
N GLU A 110 15.55 28.71 -65.31
CA GLU A 110 15.77 27.97 -64.07
C GLU A 110 17.22 28.17 -63.58
N VAL A 111 17.37 28.92 -62.51
CA VAL A 111 18.49 28.75 -61.59
C VAL A 111 17.93 27.94 -60.43
N ALA A 112 18.30 26.67 -60.40
CA ALA A 112 18.06 25.80 -59.25
C ALA A 112 18.93 26.30 -58.10
N ASP A 113 18.39 27.24 -57.32
CA ASP A 113 18.87 27.49 -55.97
C ASP A 113 18.36 26.34 -55.11
N GLU A 114 19.28 25.48 -54.70
CA GLU A 114 19.09 24.51 -53.64
C GLU A 114 18.71 25.27 -52.38
N VAL A 115 17.41 25.35 -52.11
CA VAL A 115 16.90 25.73 -50.80
C VAL A 115 17.36 24.64 -49.84
N GLU A 116 18.40 24.94 -49.05
CA GLU A 116 18.66 24.21 -47.81
C GLU A 116 17.35 24.18 -47.04
N LYS A 117 16.71 23.00 -47.01
CA LYS A 117 15.67 22.71 -46.06
C LYS A 117 16.34 22.78 -44.71
N ASP A 118 16.18 23.90 -44.02
CA ASP A 118 16.13 23.89 -42.58
C ASP A 118 15.01 22.91 -42.20
N GLU A 119 15.39 21.65 -41.97
CA GLU A 119 14.56 20.70 -41.25
C GLU A 119 14.36 21.33 -39.87
N ILE A 120 13.24 22.03 -39.73
CA ILE A 120 12.64 22.31 -38.44
C ILE A 120 12.40 20.94 -37.83
N LEU A 121 13.36 20.48 -37.02
CA LEU A 121 13.19 19.39 -36.07
C LEU A 121 12.07 19.84 -35.15
N LEU A 122 10.83 19.50 -35.51
CA LEU A 122 9.73 19.46 -34.57
C LEU A 122 10.20 18.47 -33.50
N GLU A 123 10.59 18.99 -32.33
CA GLU A 123 10.72 18.16 -31.14
C GLU A 123 9.40 17.41 -31.03
N GLU A 124 9.39 16.09 -31.31
CA GLU A 124 8.25 15.26 -30.96
C GLU A 124 8.04 15.50 -29.47
N GLU A 125 6.85 16.00 -29.09
CA GLU A 125 6.52 16.17 -27.68
C GLU A 125 6.72 14.80 -27.01
N SER A 126 7.79 14.69 -26.21
CA SER A 126 8.07 13.47 -25.47
C SER A 126 7.00 13.36 -24.38
N LEU A 127 6.20 12.30 -24.50
CA LEU A 127 5.28 11.91 -23.43
C LEU A 127 6.11 11.62 -22.18
N GLU A 128 5.58 11.92 -21.00
CA GLU A 128 6.29 11.66 -19.75
C GLU A 128 5.34 11.08 -18.70
N LEU A 129 5.74 9.98 -18.07
CA LEU A 129 5.09 9.44 -16.88
C LEU A 129 6.13 8.89 -15.91
N ASN A 130 6.17 9.46 -14.71
CA ASN A 130 7.01 8.99 -13.62
C ASN A 130 6.15 8.25 -12.60
N VAL A 131 6.52 7.01 -12.27
CA VAL A 131 5.79 6.14 -11.34
C VAL A 131 6.70 5.76 -10.19
N HIS A 132 6.40 6.27 -9.00
CA HIS A 132 7.17 6.12 -7.77
C HIS A 132 6.49 5.09 -6.88
N PHE A 133 7.06 3.90 -6.78
CA PHE A 133 6.72 2.89 -5.80
C PHE A 133 7.43 3.26 -4.49
N ILE A 134 6.70 3.94 -3.60
CA ILE A 134 7.26 4.47 -2.36
C ILE A 134 7.41 3.32 -1.39
N ASP A 135 8.64 3.07 -0.92
CA ASP A 135 8.86 2.13 0.17
C ASP A 135 8.16 2.64 1.44
N VAL A 136 7.08 1.96 1.83
CA VAL A 136 6.31 2.21 3.04
C VAL A 136 6.39 1.03 4.02
N GLY A 137 7.30 0.09 3.78
CA GLY A 137 7.30 -1.21 4.45
C GLY A 137 6.22 -2.13 3.86
N GLN A 138 5.47 -2.82 4.73
CA GLN A 138 4.38 -3.69 4.28
C GLN A 138 3.21 -2.80 3.91
N GLY A 139 2.82 -2.83 2.63
CA GLY A 139 1.74 -2.01 2.10
C GLY A 139 2.11 -1.31 0.81
N ASP A 140 1.12 -0.58 0.28
CA ASP A 140 1.23 0.10 -1.00
C ASP A 140 1.07 1.61 -0.86
N CYS A 141 1.93 2.33 -1.57
CA CYS A 141 1.81 3.76 -1.79
C CYS A 141 2.57 4.11 -3.07
N THR A 142 1.84 4.40 -4.14
CA THR A 142 2.41 4.66 -5.46
C THR A 142 2.01 6.05 -5.93
N LEU A 143 2.99 6.92 -6.14
CA LEU A 143 2.78 8.24 -6.73
C LEU A 143 3.03 8.17 -8.23
N LEU A 144 2.09 8.68 -9.02
CA LEU A 144 2.24 8.89 -10.46
C LEU A 144 2.28 10.39 -10.73
N GLU A 145 3.23 10.81 -11.56
CA GLU A 145 3.45 12.19 -11.98
C GLU A 145 3.54 12.27 -13.51
N SER A 146 2.82 13.22 -14.10
CA SER A 146 2.97 13.56 -15.52
C SER A 146 2.59 15.02 -15.76
N LYS A 147 3.45 15.79 -16.42
CA LYS A 147 3.24 17.23 -16.72
C LYS A 147 2.74 18.06 -15.53
N GLY A 148 3.32 17.82 -14.34
CA GLY A 148 2.96 18.52 -13.09
C GLY A 148 1.59 18.15 -12.52
N LYS A 149 0.97 17.08 -13.02
CA LYS A 149 -0.22 16.43 -12.47
C LYS A 149 0.18 15.25 -11.60
N TYR A 150 -0.53 15.06 -10.48
CA TYR A 150 -0.18 14.04 -9.51
C TYR A 150 -1.37 13.15 -9.16
N MET A 151 -1.15 11.84 -9.19
CA MET A 151 -2.08 10.84 -8.70
C MET A 151 -1.40 9.99 -7.65
N LEU A 152 -2.05 9.79 -6.50
CA LEU A 152 -1.60 8.83 -5.50
C LEU A 152 -2.52 7.61 -5.52
N ILE A 153 -1.96 6.41 -5.60
CA ILE A 153 -2.66 5.15 -5.40
C ILE A 153 -2.20 4.59 -4.05
N ASP A 154 -3.16 4.44 -3.14
CA ASP A 154 -2.96 4.02 -1.75
C ASP A 154 -2.00 4.90 -0.93
N ALA A 155 -1.95 4.67 0.36
CA ALA A 155 -1.31 5.51 1.37
C ALA A 155 -0.60 4.71 2.47
N GLY A 156 -0.31 3.43 2.25
CA GLY A 156 0.48 2.62 3.16
C GLY A 156 -0.12 2.44 4.57
N PRO A 157 0.64 1.83 5.50
CA PRO A 157 0.24 1.64 6.89
C PRO A 157 0.11 2.95 7.67
N ASP A 158 -0.57 2.94 8.82
CA ASP A 158 -0.88 4.15 9.62
C ASP A 158 0.33 4.82 10.29
N ASN A 159 1.45 4.12 10.37
CA ASN A 159 2.68 4.61 11.00
C ASN A 159 3.63 5.34 10.05
N VAL A 160 3.31 5.45 8.75
CA VAL A 160 4.19 6.07 7.75
C VAL A 160 3.69 7.40 7.18
N GLY A 161 2.53 7.92 7.60
CA GLY A 161 1.93 9.10 6.98
C GLY A 161 2.83 10.33 6.92
N THR A 162 3.66 10.57 7.95
CA THR A 162 4.64 11.67 7.91
C THR A 162 5.78 11.42 6.90
N LYS A 163 6.20 10.16 6.72
CA LYS A 163 7.18 9.76 5.69
C LYS A 163 6.60 10.03 4.30
N ILE A 164 5.35 9.64 4.06
CA ILE A 164 4.64 9.87 2.80
C ILE A 164 4.50 11.37 2.53
N GLN A 165 3.96 12.15 3.47
CA GLN A 165 3.84 13.61 3.31
C GLN A 165 5.18 14.28 2.97
N LYS A 166 6.25 13.87 3.64
CA LYS A 166 7.59 14.39 3.35
C LYS A 166 8.01 14.04 1.94
N TYR A 167 7.89 12.77 1.55
CA TYR A 167 8.26 12.30 0.21
C TYR A 167 7.51 13.07 -0.88
N LEU A 168 6.18 13.15 -0.76
CA LEU A 168 5.33 13.89 -1.70
C LEU A 168 5.75 15.37 -1.79
N SER A 169 6.03 16.01 -0.66
CA SER A 169 6.50 17.41 -0.64
C SER A 169 7.88 17.58 -1.28
N ASP A 170 8.80 16.63 -1.06
CA ASP A 170 10.15 16.67 -1.63
C ASP A 170 10.13 16.50 -3.16
N VAL A 171 9.19 15.70 -3.69
CA VAL A 171 8.96 15.53 -5.14
C VAL A 171 8.23 16.75 -5.75
N GLY A 172 7.70 17.67 -4.94
CA GLY A 172 7.04 18.89 -5.40
C GLY A 172 5.52 18.81 -5.45
N VAL A 173 4.92 17.74 -4.92
CA VAL A 173 3.47 17.61 -4.81
C VAL A 173 2.93 18.70 -3.90
N THR A 174 2.14 19.60 -4.49
CA THR A 174 1.37 20.61 -3.75
C THR A 174 -0.12 20.25 -3.67
N LYS A 175 -0.56 19.42 -4.61
CA LYS A 175 -1.94 19.00 -4.83
C LYS A 175 -1.94 17.62 -5.48
N LEU A 176 -2.91 16.79 -5.14
CA LEU A 176 -3.22 15.56 -5.85
C LEU A 176 -4.44 15.83 -6.75
N ASP A 177 -4.28 15.65 -8.06
CA ASP A 177 -5.41 15.65 -8.99
C ASP A 177 -6.31 14.44 -8.73
N TYR A 178 -5.69 13.30 -8.40
CA TYR A 178 -6.39 12.06 -8.07
C TYR A 178 -5.81 11.39 -6.83
N PHE A 179 -6.68 10.88 -5.96
CA PHE A 179 -6.31 9.98 -4.87
C PHE A 179 -7.17 8.72 -4.95
N ILE A 180 -6.56 7.61 -5.33
CA ILE A 180 -7.21 6.32 -5.51
C ILE A 180 -6.89 5.46 -4.29
N LEU A 181 -7.92 4.90 -3.65
CA LEU A 181 -7.80 3.96 -2.54
C LEU A 181 -8.39 2.62 -2.97
N THR A 182 -7.53 1.62 -3.14
CA THR A 182 -7.88 0.35 -3.78
C THR A 182 -8.86 -0.45 -2.94
N HIS A 183 -8.56 -0.64 -1.65
CA HIS A 183 -9.40 -1.36 -0.69
C HIS A 183 -9.06 -0.94 0.76
N PRO A 184 -9.93 -1.21 1.74
CA PRO A 184 -9.87 -0.53 3.05
C PRO A 184 -8.97 -1.21 4.10
N ASP A 185 -7.94 -1.93 3.66
CA ASP A 185 -7.00 -2.59 4.56
C ASP A 185 -5.91 -1.62 5.02
N SER A 186 -5.33 -1.91 6.18
CA SER A 186 -4.53 -0.94 6.92
C SER A 186 -3.25 -0.56 6.19
N ASP A 187 -2.66 -1.48 5.46
CA ASP A 187 -1.45 -1.29 4.67
C ASP A 187 -1.71 -0.61 3.32
N HIS A 188 -2.96 -0.26 3.03
CA HIS A 188 -3.37 0.53 1.85
C HIS A 188 -3.94 1.90 2.26
N ILE A 189 -4.91 1.95 3.16
CA ILE A 189 -5.55 3.23 3.55
C ILE A 189 -5.04 3.80 4.89
N GLY A 190 -4.10 3.12 5.54
CA GLY A 190 -3.71 3.40 6.92
C GLY A 190 -3.30 4.83 7.21
N SER A 191 -2.58 5.47 6.28
CA SER A 191 -2.22 6.90 6.38
C SER A 191 -3.01 7.82 5.44
N ALA A 192 -4.13 7.37 4.88
CA ALA A 192 -4.93 8.18 3.96
C ALA A 192 -5.48 9.45 4.63
N ASP A 193 -5.82 9.39 5.92
CA ASP A 193 -6.23 10.53 6.75
C ASP A 193 -5.14 11.60 6.84
N VAL A 194 -3.90 11.17 7.05
CA VAL A 194 -2.72 12.02 7.17
C VAL A 194 -2.42 12.69 5.83
N VAL A 195 -2.47 11.94 4.71
CA VAL A 195 -2.30 12.50 3.37
C VAL A 195 -3.41 13.52 3.05
N ALA A 196 -4.67 13.14 3.25
CA ALA A 196 -5.82 13.97 2.92
C ALA A 196 -5.92 15.26 3.72
N THR A 197 -5.42 15.25 4.96
CA THR A 197 -5.37 16.47 5.79
C THR A 197 -4.32 17.46 5.28
N LYS A 198 -3.24 16.99 4.65
CA LYS A 198 -2.08 17.81 4.26
C LYS A 198 -2.19 18.42 2.87
N PHE A 199 -2.62 17.64 1.89
CA PHE A 199 -2.65 18.08 0.49
C PHE A 199 -4.06 18.53 0.09
N ASP A 200 -4.13 19.37 -0.94
CA ASP A 200 -5.39 19.58 -1.64
C ASP A 200 -5.62 18.42 -2.61
N ILE A 201 -6.86 17.94 -2.69
CA ILE A 201 -7.22 16.78 -3.50
C ILE A 201 -8.46 17.13 -4.31
N ASP A 202 -8.38 16.95 -5.63
CA ASP A 202 -9.51 17.23 -6.52
C ASP A 202 -10.51 16.07 -6.57
N THR A 203 -10.02 14.87 -6.92
CA THR A 203 -10.87 13.69 -7.11
C THR A 203 -10.39 12.54 -6.23
N ILE A 204 -11.33 11.92 -5.51
CA ILE A 204 -11.05 10.72 -4.71
C ILE A 204 -11.90 9.57 -5.25
N TYR A 205 -11.22 8.47 -5.59
CA TYR A 205 -11.85 7.21 -5.93
C TYR A 205 -11.54 6.17 -4.87
N MET A 206 -12.57 5.39 -4.52
CA MET A 206 -12.47 4.30 -3.56
C MET A 206 -13.22 3.08 -4.07
N SER A 207 -12.84 1.89 -3.62
CA SER A 207 -13.72 0.72 -3.79
C SER A 207 -15.04 0.90 -3.04
N SER A 208 -16.04 0.12 -3.45
CA SER A 208 -17.34 0.13 -2.79
C SER A 208 -17.34 -0.58 -1.43
N PHE A 209 -16.30 -1.36 -1.13
CA PHE A 209 -16.22 -2.13 0.10
C PHE A 209 -16.09 -1.23 1.32
N ILE A 210 -17.03 -1.40 2.27
CA ILE A 210 -17.03 -0.67 3.54
C ILE A 210 -16.50 -1.59 4.62
N LYS A 211 -15.45 -1.14 5.33
CA LYS A 211 -14.86 -1.89 6.45
C LYS A 211 -14.99 -1.09 7.74
N ASP A 212 -15.64 -1.66 8.74
CA ASP A 212 -15.74 -1.06 10.07
C ASP A 212 -14.43 -1.25 10.85
N ASN A 213 -13.45 -0.38 10.57
CA ASN A 213 -12.16 -0.38 11.22
C ASN A 213 -11.67 1.06 11.47
N LYS A 214 -10.66 1.21 12.34
CA LYS A 214 -10.10 2.51 12.70
C LYS A 214 -9.66 3.33 11.49
N TYR A 215 -8.94 2.72 10.55
CA TYR A 215 -8.31 3.42 9.42
C TYR A 215 -9.35 3.99 8.45
N TYR A 216 -10.41 3.23 8.19
CA TYR A 216 -11.54 3.65 7.38
C TYR A 216 -12.28 4.84 8.04
N HIS A 217 -12.50 4.78 9.35
CA HIS A 217 -13.10 5.89 10.09
C HIS A 217 -12.22 7.14 10.10
N ASP A 218 -10.93 7.02 10.38
CA ASP A 218 -9.99 8.15 10.41
C ASP A 218 -9.91 8.84 9.04
N MET A 219 -9.88 8.05 7.96
CA MET A 219 -9.90 8.57 6.58
C MET A 219 -11.20 9.31 6.28
N LEU A 220 -12.37 8.74 6.62
CA LEU A 220 -13.66 9.43 6.43
C LEU A 220 -13.76 10.71 7.26
N ASP A 221 -13.25 10.71 8.49
CA ASP A 221 -13.18 11.90 9.35
C ASP A 221 -12.28 12.98 8.73
N ALA A 222 -11.14 12.61 8.14
CA ALA A 222 -10.27 13.54 7.42
C ALA A 222 -10.95 14.10 6.17
N PHE A 223 -11.66 13.26 5.41
CA PHE A 223 -12.44 13.71 4.25
C PHE A 223 -13.53 14.69 4.66
N ALA A 224 -14.27 14.38 5.73
CA ALA A 224 -15.28 15.29 6.29
C ALA A 224 -14.66 16.61 6.78
N TYR A 225 -13.53 16.55 7.48
CA TYR A 225 -12.80 17.71 7.99
C TYR A 225 -12.37 18.66 6.86
N LYS A 226 -11.87 18.12 5.74
CA LYS A 226 -11.46 18.90 4.56
C LYS A 226 -12.60 19.15 3.56
N ASN A 227 -13.82 18.68 3.85
CA ASN A 227 -14.97 18.72 2.95
C ASN A 227 -14.65 18.12 1.56
N LEU A 228 -13.88 17.03 1.57
CA LEU A 228 -13.53 16.26 0.38
C LEU A 228 -14.68 15.36 -0.02
N LYS A 229 -14.93 15.29 -1.32
CA LYS A 229 -15.89 14.35 -1.91
C LYS A 229 -15.12 13.17 -2.46
N TRP A 230 -15.72 12.00 -2.31
CA TRP A 230 -15.23 10.75 -2.86
C TRP A 230 -16.37 10.05 -3.59
N SER A 231 -16.01 9.17 -4.51
CA SER A 231 -16.96 8.38 -5.28
C SER A 231 -16.39 7.00 -5.56
N ILE A 232 -17.28 6.04 -5.80
CA ILE A 232 -16.92 4.74 -6.37
C ILE A 232 -16.91 4.96 -7.89
N PRO A 233 -15.78 4.74 -8.58
CA PRO A 233 -15.74 4.89 -10.03
C PRO A 233 -16.59 3.82 -10.70
N GLU A 234 -17.12 4.13 -11.89
CA GLU A 234 -17.71 3.11 -12.76
C GLU A 234 -16.59 2.40 -13.53
N GLU A 235 -16.75 1.11 -13.81
CA GLU A 235 -15.85 0.41 -14.73
C GLU A 235 -15.81 1.11 -16.09
N ASP A 236 -14.64 1.06 -16.74
CA ASP A 236 -14.32 1.70 -18.02
C ASP A 236 -14.33 3.24 -17.96
N THR A 237 -14.47 3.84 -16.78
CA THR A 237 -14.17 5.27 -16.57
C THR A 237 -12.70 5.52 -16.93
N ALA A 238 -12.47 6.47 -17.84
CA ALA A 238 -11.14 6.90 -18.26
C ALA A 238 -10.96 8.41 -18.05
N PHE A 239 -9.77 8.83 -17.62
CA PHE A 239 -9.41 10.23 -17.39
C PHE A 239 -7.91 10.46 -17.61
N GLU A 240 -7.52 11.71 -17.86
CA GLU A 240 -6.12 12.05 -18.11
C GLU A 240 -5.38 12.41 -16.83
N LEU A 241 -4.11 12.00 -16.76
CA LEU A 241 -3.09 12.42 -15.82
C LEU A 241 -1.89 12.91 -16.64
N GLY A 242 -1.87 14.19 -16.98
CA GLY A 242 -0.86 14.75 -17.89
C GLY A 242 -0.95 14.11 -19.27
N ASP A 243 0.11 13.41 -19.67
CA ASP A 243 0.21 12.67 -20.94
C ASP A 243 -0.33 11.23 -20.87
N ALA A 244 -0.68 10.76 -19.66
CA ALA A 244 -1.13 9.40 -19.45
C ALA A 244 -2.66 9.33 -19.32
N THR A 245 -3.26 8.29 -19.90
CA THR A 245 -4.68 7.96 -19.69
C THR A 245 -4.79 6.90 -18.60
N VAL A 246 -5.59 7.18 -17.57
CA VAL A 246 -5.93 6.28 -16.47
C VAL A 246 -7.30 5.67 -16.74
N THR A 247 -7.42 4.35 -16.70
CA THR A 247 -8.66 3.60 -16.91
C THR A 247 -8.97 2.71 -15.70
N ILE A 248 -10.19 2.79 -15.21
CA ILE A 248 -10.71 1.90 -14.15
C ILE A 248 -11.21 0.62 -14.80
N LEU A 249 -10.53 -0.50 -14.57
CA LEU A 249 -10.81 -1.77 -15.23
C LEU A 249 -11.79 -2.65 -14.45
N HIS A 250 -11.70 -2.64 -13.12
CA HIS A 250 -12.50 -3.51 -12.26
C HIS A 250 -12.88 -2.81 -10.95
N THR A 251 -14.15 -2.91 -10.57
CA THR A 251 -14.69 -2.26 -9.36
C THR A 251 -15.67 -3.14 -8.58
N LYS A 252 -15.72 -4.45 -8.90
CA LYS A 252 -16.71 -5.34 -8.31
C LYS A 252 -16.42 -5.56 -6.83
N GLU A 253 -17.49 -5.56 -6.03
CA GLU A 253 -17.42 -5.90 -4.61
C GLU A 253 -17.53 -7.42 -4.39
N TYR A 254 -16.78 -7.92 -3.42
CA TYR A 254 -16.76 -9.29 -2.94
C TYR A 254 -16.91 -9.31 -1.42
N ASP A 255 -17.08 -10.50 -0.82
CA ASP A 255 -17.09 -10.65 0.64
C ASP A 255 -15.72 -10.38 1.29
N ASP A 256 -14.67 -10.49 0.49
CA ASP A 256 -13.29 -10.27 0.86
C ASP A 256 -12.83 -8.88 0.37
N PRO A 257 -12.21 -8.05 1.25
CA PRO A 257 -11.80 -6.70 0.88
C PRO A 257 -10.71 -6.68 -0.19
N ASN A 258 -9.79 -7.65 -0.17
CA ASN A 258 -8.66 -7.71 -1.10
C ASN A 258 -9.17 -7.94 -2.53
N ASN A 259 -10.09 -8.89 -2.71
CA ASN A 259 -10.77 -9.11 -3.99
C ASN A 259 -11.63 -7.93 -4.44
N SER A 260 -12.03 -7.04 -3.52
CA SER A 260 -12.78 -5.82 -3.82
C SER A 260 -11.87 -4.62 -4.21
N SER A 261 -10.59 -4.87 -4.43
CA SER A 261 -9.63 -3.86 -4.89
C SER A 261 -10.05 -3.26 -6.22
N LEU A 262 -9.93 -1.93 -6.34
CA LEU A 262 -9.97 -1.26 -7.64
C LEU A 262 -8.80 -1.75 -8.51
N CYS A 263 -9.08 -2.15 -9.75
CA CYS A 263 -8.05 -2.39 -10.76
C CYS A 263 -7.95 -1.19 -11.69
N VAL A 264 -6.74 -0.65 -11.81
CA VAL A 264 -6.44 0.58 -12.55
C VAL A 264 -5.32 0.30 -13.55
N LYS A 265 -5.54 0.68 -14.81
CA LYS A 265 -4.51 0.68 -15.85
C LYS A 265 -4.15 2.11 -16.20
N VAL A 266 -2.86 2.39 -16.31
CA VAL A 266 -2.32 3.70 -16.69
C VAL A 266 -1.49 3.53 -17.95
N THR A 267 -1.91 4.15 -19.05
CA THR A 267 -1.26 4.05 -20.36
C THR A 267 -0.61 5.37 -20.70
N CYS A 268 0.66 5.34 -21.09
CA CYS A 268 1.42 6.47 -21.61
C CYS A 268 2.11 6.02 -22.90
N GLY A 269 1.65 6.52 -24.05
CA GLY A 269 2.08 6.04 -25.37
C GLY A 269 1.89 4.52 -25.53
N ASP A 270 2.98 3.84 -25.85
CA ASP A 270 3.09 2.38 -26.00
C ASP A 270 3.38 1.65 -24.68
N THR A 271 3.58 2.39 -23.57
CA THR A 271 3.82 1.81 -22.25
C THR A 271 2.56 1.79 -21.39
N ALA A 272 2.41 0.76 -20.56
CA ALA A 272 1.29 0.66 -19.62
C ALA A 272 1.69 0.07 -18.27
N PHE A 273 1.00 0.53 -17.23
CA PHE A 273 1.13 0.07 -15.85
C PHE A 273 -0.21 -0.50 -15.38
N LEU A 274 -0.19 -1.64 -14.69
CA LEU A 274 -1.38 -2.25 -14.09
C LEU A 274 -1.23 -2.31 -12.56
N PHE A 275 -2.23 -1.77 -11.87
CA PHE A 275 -2.36 -1.76 -10.42
C PHE A 275 -3.67 -2.45 -10.06
N ALA A 276 -3.60 -3.62 -9.42
CA ALA A 276 -4.79 -4.39 -9.04
C ALA A 276 -4.98 -4.50 -7.52
N GLY A 277 -4.31 -3.64 -6.75
CA GLY A 277 -4.30 -3.70 -5.28
C GLY A 277 -4.00 -5.12 -4.80
N ASP A 278 -4.82 -5.61 -3.88
CA ASP A 278 -4.67 -6.96 -3.32
C ASP A 278 -5.57 -8.00 -3.98
N ALA A 279 -6.07 -7.72 -5.20
CA ALA A 279 -6.91 -8.67 -5.93
C ALA A 279 -6.30 -10.10 -5.91
N GLU A 280 -7.11 -11.07 -5.51
CA GLU A 280 -6.71 -12.48 -5.46
C GLU A 280 -7.32 -13.26 -6.63
N ALA A 281 -7.01 -14.55 -6.71
CA ALA A 281 -7.43 -15.44 -7.78
C ALA A 281 -8.93 -15.36 -8.15
N THR A 282 -9.81 -15.03 -7.20
CA THR A 282 -11.25 -14.87 -7.47
C THR A 282 -11.53 -13.63 -8.31
N ALA A 283 -11.00 -12.47 -7.92
CA ALA A 283 -11.13 -11.23 -8.68
C ALA A 283 -10.38 -11.31 -10.02
N GLU A 284 -9.17 -11.89 -10.03
CA GLU A 284 -8.40 -12.10 -11.27
C GLU A 284 -9.17 -12.91 -12.32
N LYS A 285 -9.86 -13.97 -11.89
CA LYS A 285 -10.68 -14.78 -12.78
C LYS A 285 -11.83 -13.98 -13.39
N ASP A 286 -12.47 -13.11 -12.61
CA ASP A 286 -13.54 -12.25 -13.12
C ASP A 286 -12.98 -11.18 -14.06
N MET A 287 -11.83 -10.57 -13.76
CA MET A 287 -11.13 -9.64 -14.65
C MET A 287 -10.78 -10.29 -16.00
N ILE A 288 -10.29 -11.53 -15.99
CA ILE A 288 -10.03 -12.30 -17.21
C ILE A 288 -11.35 -12.52 -17.98
N ALA A 289 -12.43 -12.86 -17.29
CA ALA A 289 -13.73 -13.13 -17.91
C ALA A 289 -14.38 -11.88 -18.53
N GLN A 290 -14.00 -10.67 -18.11
CA GLN A 290 -14.47 -9.42 -18.69
C GLN A 290 -13.93 -9.17 -20.11
N ASN A 291 -12.87 -9.90 -20.53
CA ASN A 291 -12.28 -9.79 -21.87
C ASN A 291 -11.86 -8.34 -22.23
N LYS A 292 -11.41 -7.59 -21.22
CA LYS A 292 -10.78 -6.27 -21.36
C LYS A 292 -9.29 -6.43 -21.64
N ASP A 293 -8.67 -5.38 -22.18
CA ASP A 293 -7.22 -5.37 -22.38
C ASP A 293 -6.48 -5.10 -21.06
N LEU A 294 -6.05 -6.18 -20.40
CA LEU A 294 -5.25 -6.13 -19.17
C LEU A 294 -3.74 -6.10 -19.44
N SER A 295 -3.30 -6.08 -20.71
CA SER A 295 -1.87 -6.09 -21.02
C SER A 295 -1.18 -4.86 -20.43
N ALA A 296 0.02 -5.06 -19.88
CA ALA A 296 0.79 -3.99 -19.27
C ALA A 296 2.29 -4.21 -19.45
N THR A 297 3.06 -3.13 -19.58
CA THR A 297 4.52 -3.19 -19.58
C THR A 297 5.05 -3.47 -18.18
N VAL A 298 4.43 -2.86 -17.17
CA VAL A 298 4.76 -3.00 -15.75
C VAL A 298 3.54 -3.49 -14.98
N TYR A 299 3.72 -4.55 -14.20
CA TYR A 299 2.73 -5.02 -13.25
C TYR A 299 3.18 -4.70 -11.83
N HIS A 300 2.36 -3.95 -11.10
CA HIS A 300 2.50 -3.83 -9.66
C HIS A 300 1.85 -5.07 -9.03
N VAL A 301 2.71 -5.95 -8.52
CA VAL A 301 2.33 -7.32 -8.15
C VAL A 301 1.33 -7.28 -6.99
N SER A 302 0.16 -7.87 -7.24
CA SER A 302 -0.95 -7.81 -6.31
C SER A 302 -0.65 -8.47 -4.98
N HIS A 303 -1.25 -7.94 -3.91
CA HIS A 303 -1.20 -8.51 -2.57
C HIS A 303 0.23 -8.76 -2.10
N HIS A 304 1.11 -7.80 -2.41
CA HIS A 304 2.51 -7.79 -1.99
C HIS A 304 3.30 -9.03 -2.45
N GLY A 305 2.82 -9.73 -3.49
CA GLY A 305 3.38 -11.00 -3.94
C GLY A 305 2.91 -12.22 -3.13
N SER A 306 1.70 -12.18 -2.56
CA SER A 306 1.03 -13.34 -1.98
C SER A 306 0.90 -14.50 -2.98
N TYR A 307 0.90 -15.75 -2.50
CA TYR A 307 0.57 -16.93 -3.34
C TYR A 307 -0.92 -17.01 -3.70
N THR A 308 -1.78 -16.19 -3.07
CA THR A 308 -3.22 -16.14 -3.35
C THR A 308 -3.56 -15.29 -4.58
N SER A 309 -2.60 -14.51 -5.07
CA SER A 309 -2.71 -13.60 -6.19
C SER A 309 -1.68 -13.92 -7.27
N SER A 310 -1.71 -13.17 -8.36
CA SER A 310 -0.84 -13.32 -9.53
C SER A 310 -0.90 -14.74 -10.10
N THR A 311 -2.12 -15.26 -10.29
CA THR A 311 -2.32 -16.57 -10.92
C THR A 311 -1.64 -16.64 -12.28
N LYS A 312 -1.26 -17.86 -12.68
CA LYS A 312 -0.56 -18.07 -13.95
C LYS A 312 -1.38 -17.55 -15.14
N GLU A 313 -2.69 -17.80 -15.14
CA GLU A 313 -3.63 -17.35 -16.16
C GLU A 313 -3.73 -15.83 -16.23
N PHE A 314 -3.73 -15.15 -15.07
CA PHE A 314 -3.72 -13.69 -15.01
C PHE A 314 -2.40 -13.13 -15.56
N LEU A 315 -1.27 -13.66 -15.10
CA LEU A 315 0.06 -13.27 -15.57
C LEU A 315 0.28 -13.58 -17.08
N ASP A 316 -0.35 -14.63 -17.62
CA ASP A 316 -0.36 -14.91 -19.06
C ASP A 316 -1.13 -13.86 -19.86
N LEU A 317 -2.25 -13.34 -19.32
CA LEU A 317 -3.05 -12.33 -19.99
C LEU A 317 -2.41 -10.94 -19.90
N ILE A 318 -1.87 -10.58 -18.73
CA ILE A 318 -1.24 -9.27 -18.53
C ILE A 318 0.14 -9.17 -19.21
N ASN A 319 0.84 -10.31 -19.34
CA ASN A 319 2.12 -10.48 -20.05
C ASN A 319 3.15 -9.35 -19.84
N PRO A 320 3.57 -9.07 -18.59
CA PRO A 320 4.40 -7.92 -18.27
C PRO A 320 5.87 -8.14 -18.61
N LYS A 321 6.57 -7.06 -18.93
CA LYS A 321 8.04 -7.06 -19.04
C LYS A 321 8.70 -6.89 -17.67
N TYR A 322 8.07 -6.10 -16.80
CA TYR A 322 8.57 -5.79 -15.46
C TYR A 322 7.50 -6.04 -14.40
N ALA A 323 7.92 -6.44 -13.21
CA ALA A 323 7.07 -6.59 -12.04
C ALA A 323 7.67 -5.85 -10.86
N VAL A 324 6.85 -5.10 -10.12
CA VAL A 324 7.26 -4.43 -8.88
C VAL A 324 6.48 -5.02 -7.72
N VAL A 325 7.19 -5.53 -6.71
CA VAL A 325 6.61 -6.02 -5.47
C VAL A 325 6.86 -5.00 -4.37
N SER A 326 5.78 -4.47 -3.80
CA SER A 326 5.82 -3.67 -2.58
C SER A 326 5.65 -4.58 -1.36
N CYS A 327 6.61 -4.59 -0.43
CA CYS A 327 6.47 -5.32 0.83
C CYS A 327 7.54 -4.87 1.84
N ALA A 328 7.38 -5.25 3.11
CA ALA A 328 8.44 -5.04 4.09
C ALA A 328 9.45 -6.20 4.07
N LYS A 329 10.71 -5.85 4.34
CA LYS A 329 11.73 -6.84 4.68
C LYS A 329 11.34 -7.58 5.95
N ASP A 330 11.50 -8.91 5.93
CA ASP A 330 11.22 -9.80 7.07
C ASP A 330 9.78 -9.63 7.62
N ASN A 331 8.79 -9.35 6.75
CA ASN A 331 7.39 -9.23 7.15
C ASN A 331 6.82 -10.56 7.67
N GLU A 332 5.81 -10.48 8.52
CA GLU A 332 5.21 -11.66 9.18
C GLU A 332 4.40 -12.54 8.23
N TYR A 333 4.03 -12.02 7.06
CA TYR A 333 3.24 -12.73 6.05
C TYR A 333 4.09 -13.68 5.19
N GLY A 334 5.42 -13.53 5.19
CA GLY A 334 6.30 -14.24 4.27
C GLY A 334 6.29 -13.68 2.85
N HIS A 335 5.77 -12.45 2.66
CA HIS A 335 5.71 -11.81 1.36
C HIS A 335 7.08 -11.34 0.87
N PRO A 336 7.32 -11.32 -0.46
CA PRO A 336 6.59 -12.11 -1.46
C PRO A 336 6.83 -13.61 -1.26
N HIS A 337 5.84 -14.42 -1.58
CA HIS A 337 5.95 -15.87 -1.55
C HIS A 337 6.79 -16.40 -2.72
N GLN A 338 7.49 -17.51 -2.49
CA GLN A 338 8.41 -18.09 -3.47
C GLN A 338 7.68 -18.55 -4.74
N GLU A 339 6.46 -19.05 -4.61
CA GLU A 339 5.60 -19.51 -5.72
C GLU A 339 5.28 -18.38 -6.71
N THR A 340 4.97 -17.20 -6.18
CA THR A 340 4.70 -16.01 -7.00
C THR A 340 5.96 -15.56 -7.72
N LEU A 341 7.10 -15.54 -7.01
CA LEU A 341 8.39 -15.19 -7.62
C LEU A 341 8.83 -16.20 -8.69
N ASP A 342 8.61 -17.49 -8.46
CA ASP A 342 8.94 -18.53 -9.43
C ASP A 342 8.07 -18.39 -10.69
N THR A 343 6.79 -18.07 -10.55
CA THR A 343 5.90 -17.81 -11.69
C THR A 343 6.36 -16.60 -12.52
N LEU A 344 6.78 -15.51 -11.86
CA LEU A 344 7.37 -14.34 -12.55
C LEU A 344 8.67 -14.71 -13.27
N ARG A 345 9.53 -15.52 -12.63
CA ARG A 345 10.79 -15.98 -13.21
C ARG A 345 10.58 -16.87 -14.42
N GLU A 346 9.64 -17.82 -14.35
CA GLU A 346 9.26 -18.71 -15.46
C GLU A 346 8.80 -17.92 -16.69
N LYS A 347 8.15 -16.77 -16.48
CA LYS A 347 7.70 -15.85 -17.52
C LYS A 347 8.77 -14.85 -17.98
N ASN A 348 9.99 -14.91 -17.44
CA ASN A 348 11.09 -13.98 -17.73
C ASN A 348 10.74 -12.51 -17.44
N VAL A 349 9.87 -12.26 -16.45
CA VAL A 349 9.50 -10.90 -16.02
C VAL A 349 10.63 -10.35 -15.17
N ALA A 350 11.15 -9.16 -15.47
CA ALA A 350 12.19 -8.53 -14.66
C ALA A 350 11.62 -7.95 -13.36
N LEU A 351 12.11 -8.45 -12.22
CA LEU A 351 11.58 -8.15 -10.89
C LEU A 351 12.24 -6.94 -10.23
N PHE A 352 11.43 -6.15 -9.53
CA PHE A 352 11.82 -5.05 -8.66
C PHE A 352 11.14 -5.21 -7.30
N ARG A 353 11.84 -4.86 -6.21
CA ARG A 353 11.41 -5.17 -4.84
C ARG A 353 11.76 -4.07 -3.85
N THR A 354 10.73 -3.49 -3.23
CA THR A 354 10.94 -2.37 -2.30
C THR A 354 11.62 -2.79 -1.00
N ASP A 355 11.42 -4.03 -0.53
CA ASP A 355 12.09 -4.56 0.67
C ASP A 355 13.61 -4.73 0.50
N LEU A 356 14.08 -4.90 -0.73
CA LEU A 356 15.49 -5.05 -1.07
C LEU A 356 16.11 -3.75 -1.59
N GLN A 357 15.35 -2.94 -2.32
CA GLN A 357 15.86 -1.82 -3.10
C GLN A 357 15.40 -0.45 -2.58
N GLY A 358 14.52 -0.41 -1.58
CA GLY A 358 13.89 0.82 -1.09
C GLY A 358 12.86 1.35 -2.09
N GLY A 359 12.66 2.67 -2.13
CA GLY A 359 11.76 3.29 -3.10
C GLY A 359 12.27 3.16 -4.53
N ILE A 360 11.37 2.82 -5.46
CA ILE A 360 11.70 2.53 -6.87
C ILE A 360 10.91 3.48 -7.75
N THR A 361 11.56 4.05 -8.77
CA THR A 361 10.88 4.92 -9.73
C THR A 361 11.08 4.39 -11.14
N ALA A 362 9.98 4.27 -11.88
CA ALA A 362 9.94 4.03 -13.31
C ALA A 362 9.72 5.36 -14.03
N PHE A 363 10.52 5.64 -15.06
CA PHE A 363 10.43 6.82 -15.90
C PHE A 363 10.06 6.36 -17.30
N SER A 364 8.84 6.65 -17.74
CA SER A 364 8.34 6.33 -19.08
C SER A 364 8.37 7.57 -19.97
N ASP A 365 8.94 7.43 -21.16
CA ASP A 365 8.86 8.43 -22.24
C ASP A 365 7.74 8.14 -23.26
N GLY A 366 6.85 7.21 -22.89
CA GLY A 366 5.79 6.71 -23.75
C GLY A 366 6.21 5.62 -24.73
N LYS A 367 7.51 5.25 -24.82
CA LYS A 367 8.00 4.16 -25.68
C LYS A 367 8.81 3.15 -24.87
N GLU A 368 9.70 3.63 -24.01
CA GLU A 368 10.56 2.83 -23.14
C GLU A 368 10.35 3.19 -21.66
N ILE A 369 10.85 2.31 -20.79
CA ILE A 369 10.85 2.54 -19.34
C ILE A 369 12.28 2.45 -18.84
N GLN A 370 12.75 3.55 -18.26
CA GLN A 370 13.97 3.63 -17.47
C GLN A 370 13.65 3.47 -15.99
N TRP A 371 14.62 3.01 -15.20
CA TRP A 371 14.43 2.69 -13.80
C TRP A 371 15.48 3.37 -12.92
N SER A 372 15.09 3.77 -11.71
CA SER A 372 16.01 4.32 -10.71
C SER A 372 17.02 3.29 -10.17
N THR A 373 16.78 2.00 -10.44
CA THR A 373 17.61 0.87 -10.02
C THR A 373 17.59 -0.22 -11.11
N ILE A 374 18.45 -1.21 -10.99
CA ILE A 374 18.44 -2.39 -11.86
C ILE A 374 17.48 -3.46 -11.31
N PRO A 375 16.94 -4.36 -12.16
CA PRO A 375 16.14 -5.48 -11.68
C PRO A 375 16.90 -6.38 -10.71
N GLU A 376 16.18 -6.94 -9.74
CA GLU A 376 16.68 -7.95 -8.82
C GLU A 376 16.99 -9.26 -9.56
N LYS A 377 18.12 -9.87 -9.22
CA LYS A 377 18.58 -11.12 -9.83
C LYS A 377 18.14 -12.32 -9.00
N GLU A 378 17.97 -12.14 -7.70
CA GLU A 378 17.58 -13.19 -6.77
C GLU A 378 16.08 -13.15 -6.49
N TYR A 379 15.37 -14.11 -7.06
CA TYR A 379 13.94 -14.32 -6.85
C TYR A 379 13.73 -15.18 -5.60
N LYS A 380 14.24 -14.71 -4.46
CA LYS A 380 14.14 -15.42 -3.18
C LYS A 380 13.00 -14.83 -2.35
N GLY A 381 11.99 -15.63 -2.02
CA GLY A 381 10.83 -15.20 -1.22
C GLY A 381 11.19 -14.82 0.21
N GLY A 382 10.21 -14.26 0.93
CA GLY A 382 10.30 -14.07 2.37
C GLY A 382 10.29 -15.43 3.08
N ASP A 383 11.34 -15.76 3.84
CA ASP A 383 11.34 -16.93 4.72
C ASP A 383 10.25 -16.73 5.79
N SER A 384 9.09 -17.39 5.66
CA SER A 384 8.05 -17.34 6.69
C SER A 384 8.58 -17.87 8.04
N ALA A 385 8.00 -17.42 9.15
CA ALA A 385 8.30 -18.00 10.46
C ALA A 385 7.99 -19.52 10.51
N LEU A 386 7.12 -20.01 9.61
CA LEU A 386 6.80 -21.43 9.43
C LEU A 386 7.96 -22.21 8.80
N GLU A 387 8.70 -21.64 7.84
CA GLU A 387 9.89 -22.28 7.26
C GLU A 387 11.07 -22.34 8.24
N LYS A 388 11.22 -21.34 9.14
CA LYS A 388 12.24 -21.38 10.19
C LYS A 388 12.00 -22.52 11.20
N LYS A 389 10.75 -22.96 11.39
CA LYS A 389 10.43 -24.18 12.17
C LYS A 389 10.77 -25.46 11.40
N ALA A 390 10.51 -25.52 10.09
CA ALA A 390 10.81 -26.68 9.25
C ALA A 390 12.32 -26.97 9.14
N LYS A 391 13.18 -25.94 9.14
CA LYS A 391 14.66 -26.09 9.13
C LYS A 391 15.26 -26.59 10.46
N SER A 392 14.47 -26.73 11.53
CA SER A 392 14.95 -27.20 12.84
C SER A 392 14.67 -28.69 13.14
N GLN A 393 14.03 -29.41 12.21
CA GLN A 393 13.96 -30.87 12.26
C GLN A 393 15.01 -31.46 11.33
N GLU A 394 16.20 -31.74 11.89
CA GLU A 394 17.24 -32.53 11.24
C GLU A 394 16.67 -33.89 10.78
N PHE A 395 16.76 -34.13 9.49
CA PHE A 395 16.55 -35.44 8.87
C PHE A 395 17.60 -36.43 9.39
N TYR A 396 17.16 -37.49 10.07
CA TYR A 396 17.97 -38.71 10.17
C TYR A 396 18.02 -39.36 8.78
N THR A 397 19.17 -39.27 8.12
CA THR A 397 19.50 -40.08 6.95
C THR A 397 19.81 -41.51 7.40
N LEU A 398 19.05 -42.49 6.92
CA LEU A 398 19.46 -43.90 6.92
C LEU A 398 19.96 -44.23 5.52
N ASP A 399 21.28 -44.36 5.42
CA ASP A 399 21.98 -44.84 4.24
C ASP A 399 21.64 -46.32 3.98
N ASN A 400 21.34 -46.65 2.73
CA ASN A 400 21.45 -48.01 2.21
C ASN A 400 22.66 -48.04 1.28
N GLU A 401 23.59 -48.97 1.48
CA GLU A 401 23.91 -49.97 0.46
C GLU A 401 24.94 -51.04 0.90
N THR A 402 24.55 -52.28 0.60
CA THR A 402 25.34 -53.41 0.06
C THR A 402 26.19 -54.36 0.92
N GLN A 403 26.09 -55.61 0.45
CA GLN A 403 26.95 -56.80 0.58
C GLN A 403 26.81 -57.68 1.82
N GLY A 404 26.12 -58.81 1.61
CA GLY A 404 26.87 -60.04 1.32
C GLY A 404 27.13 -60.98 2.49
N ASP A 405 26.61 -62.19 2.29
CA ASP A 405 27.12 -63.48 2.76
C ASP A 405 26.49 -64.13 4.01
N SER A 406 26.39 -65.43 3.80
CA SER A 406 25.75 -66.57 4.44
C SER A 406 25.92 -66.74 5.96
N THR A 407 24.91 -67.35 6.60
CA THR A 407 24.97 -68.78 6.97
C THR A 407 23.70 -69.27 7.66
N ASN A 408 23.41 -70.55 7.36
CA ASN A 408 22.39 -71.48 7.86
C ASN A 408 21.95 -71.34 9.34
N VAL A 409 20.69 -71.73 9.64
CA VAL A 409 20.35 -73.05 10.22
C VAL A 409 18.82 -73.31 10.19
N THR A 410 18.50 -74.46 9.59
CA THR A 410 17.27 -75.28 9.53
C THR A 410 16.38 -75.31 10.77
N LYS A 411 15.05 -75.50 10.75
CA LYS A 411 14.16 -76.64 10.33
C LYS A 411 12.74 -76.16 10.76
N SER A 412 11.58 -76.43 10.16
CA SER A 412 11.02 -77.68 9.64
C SER A 412 9.67 -77.40 8.94
N VAL A 413 9.45 -78.07 7.81
CA VAL A 413 8.18 -78.39 7.10
C VAL A 413 7.70 -79.78 7.64
N PRO A 414 6.49 -80.38 7.43
CA PRO A 414 5.38 -80.17 6.44
C PRO A 414 3.97 -80.09 7.12
N SER A 415 2.81 -79.97 6.46
CA SER A 415 2.28 -80.68 5.28
C SER A 415 0.94 -80.13 4.78
N ASP A 416 0.77 -80.21 3.45
CA ASP A 416 -0.44 -80.64 2.69
C ASP A 416 -1.71 -79.76 2.68
N ASN A 417 -2.07 -79.19 1.50
CA ASN A 417 -2.95 -79.74 0.44
C ASN A 417 -4.44 -79.67 0.87
N THR A 418 -5.43 -79.17 0.13
CA THR A 418 -5.69 -79.14 -1.31
C THR A 418 -6.87 -78.17 -1.58
N ASP A 419 -6.75 -77.39 -2.64
CA ASP A 419 -7.63 -77.33 -3.82
C ASP A 419 -9.15 -77.00 -3.77
N ASN A 420 -9.50 -76.13 -4.72
CA ASN A 420 -10.67 -76.12 -5.60
C ASN A 420 -12.01 -75.40 -5.26
N THR A 421 -12.16 -74.27 -5.99
CA THR A 421 -13.18 -73.99 -7.04
C THR A 421 -14.51 -73.29 -6.76
N LYS A 422 -14.69 -72.23 -7.59
CA LYS A 422 -15.85 -71.77 -8.39
C LYS A 422 -17.07 -71.24 -7.63
N ALA A 423 -17.51 -70.00 -7.80
CA ALA A 423 -17.85 -69.17 -8.98
C ALA A 423 -19.36 -69.14 -9.26
N SER A 424 -19.79 -67.98 -9.79
CA SER A 424 -21.12 -67.58 -10.28
C SER A 424 -22.16 -67.25 -9.21
N GLU A 425 -23.09 -66.31 -9.35
CA GLU A 425 -23.31 -65.09 -10.14
C GLU A 425 -24.81 -64.82 -10.05
N SER A 426 -25.22 -63.55 -9.91
CA SER A 426 -26.53 -63.02 -10.34
C SER A 426 -27.74 -63.45 -9.48
N THR A 427 -28.83 -62.71 -9.30
CA THR A 427 -29.36 -61.48 -9.88
C THR A 427 -30.61 -61.11 -9.04
N GLY A 428 -31.02 -59.84 -9.06
CA GLY A 428 -32.45 -59.52 -9.26
C GLY A 428 -33.30 -59.01 -8.08
N LYS A 429 -33.32 -57.69 -7.94
CA LYS A 429 -34.50 -56.77 -8.00
C LYS A 429 -35.72 -56.89 -7.06
N GLN A 430 -36.08 -55.68 -6.58
CA GLN A 430 -37.43 -55.11 -6.29
C GLN A 430 -38.18 -55.71 -5.08
N GLU A 431 -38.93 -54.98 -4.25
CA GLU A 431 -39.80 -53.82 -4.50
C GLU A 431 -40.19 -53.13 -3.16
N SER A 432 -40.94 -52.03 -3.29
CA SER A 432 -41.33 -50.99 -2.34
C SER A 432 -42.54 -51.28 -1.43
N LYS A 433 -42.70 -50.49 -0.35
CA LYS A 433 -43.94 -49.91 0.26
C LYS A 433 -43.59 -49.34 1.65
N SER A 434 -43.69 -48.04 1.94
CA SER A 434 -44.85 -47.13 2.08
C SER A 434 -45.55 -47.17 3.45
N SER A 435 -46.02 -45.98 3.84
CA SER A 435 -46.88 -45.56 4.96
C SER A 435 -46.18 -45.25 6.29
N ASN A 436 -46.09 -43.99 6.76
CA ASN A 436 -47.06 -42.89 7.01
C ASN A 436 -47.65 -42.96 8.43
N GLY A 437 -47.53 -41.86 9.18
CA GLY A 437 -48.41 -41.54 10.30
C GLY A 437 -47.73 -41.05 11.57
N GLY A 438 -48.13 -39.86 12.04
CA GLY A 438 -48.44 -39.69 13.46
C GLY A 438 -47.76 -38.54 14.19
N SER A 439 -48.49 -37.45 14.32
CA SER A 439 -48.20 -36.22 15.07
C SER A 439 -48.14 -36.40 16.60
N SER A 440 -47.57 -35.38 17.26
CA SER A 440 -47.99 -34.73 18.51
C SER A 440 -47.53 -35.25 19.90
N ASN A 441 -46.64 -34.43 20.50
CA ASN A 441 -46.82 -33.66 21.74
C ASN A 441 -46.35 -34.20 23.12
N SER A 442 -45.70 -33.27 23.83
CA SER A 442 -45.69 -33.00 25.29
C SER A 442 -44.72 -33.71 26.26
N ASN A 443 -43.91 -32.84 26.89
CA ASN A 443 -43.50 -32.74 28.30
C ASN A 443 -42.97 -33.95 29.10
N GLY A 444 -41.73 -33.76 29.60
CA GLY A 444 -41.49 -33.61 31.03
C GLY A 444 -40.86 -34.78 31.79
N GLY A 445 -39.72 -34.51 32.43
CA GLY A 445 -39.51 -34.95 33.81
C GLY A 445 -38.50 -36.06 34.11
N ASN A 446 -37.25 -35.62 34.33
CA ASN A 446 -36.43 -35.88 35.52
C ASN A 446 -35.91 -37.31 35.83
N GLY A 447 -34.58 -37.43 35.85
CA GLY A 447 -33.83 -38.48 36.56
C GLY A 447 -32.54 -37.87 37.12
N GLY A 448 -32.51 -37.62 38.43
CA GLY A 448 -31.50 -36.80 39.09
C GLY A 448 -30.23 -37.52 39.54
N SER A 449 -29.26 -36.72 40.02
CA SER A 449 -28.67 -36.87 41.36
C SER A 449 -27.71 -35.72 41.66
N ASN A 450 -27.70 -35.34 42.95
CA ASN A 450 -27.03 -34.19 43.54
C ASN A 450 -25.51 -34.40 43.75
N LEU A 451 -24.75 -33.36 43.40
CA LEU A 451 -23.65 -32.71 44.14
C LEU A 451 -22.70 -33.57 45.01
N LYS A 452 -21.41 -33.56 44.64
CA LYS A 452 -20.28 -33.24 45.54
C LYS A 452 -19.00 -32.92 44.75
N GLY A 453 -18.39 -31.79 45.07
CA GLY A 453 -16.94 -31.56 44.97
C GLY A 453 -16.42 -30.98 43.65
N PHE A 454 -16.29 -29.65 43.60
CA PHE A 454 -15.29 -28.99 42.76
C PHE A 454 -13.90 -29.31 43.32
N GLN A 455 -13.01 -29.85 42.49
CA GLN A 455 -11.59 -29.53 42.54
C GLN A 455 -11.10 -29.27 41.12
N ASN A 456 -10.31 -28.21 41.02
CA ASN A 456 -9.86 -27.52 39.83
C ASN A 456 -8.85 -28.38 39.07
N ASP A 457 -9.12 -28.66 37.79
CA ASP A 457 -8.07 -29.13 36.89
C ASP A 457 -7.47 -27.89 36.19
N PRO A 458 -6.16 -27.62 36.34
CA PRO A 458 -5.53 -26.52 35.64
C PRO A 458 -5.56 -26.77 34.13
N VAL A 459 -5.59 -25.68 33.36
CA VAL A 459 -5.45 -25.68 31.90
C VAL A 459 -4.32 -26.65 31.51
N PRO A 460 -4.57 -27.67 30.66
CA PRO A 460 -3.51 -28.55 30.18
C PRO A 460 -2.41 -27.67 29.56
N SER A 461 -1.15 -27.91 29.93
CA SER A 461 -0.02 -27.04 29.57
C SER A 461 0.24 -26.88 28.06
N GLU A 462 -0.47 -27.65 27.24
CA GLU A 462 -0.32 -27.71 25.77
C GLU A 462 -1.58 -27.28 25.00
N ALA A 463 -2.70 -26.98 25.68
CA ALA A 463 -3.92 -26.57 25.00
C ALA A 463 -3.77 -25.13 24.46
N VAL A 464 -3.96 -24.95 23.15
CA VAL A 464 -3.85 -23.65 22.46
C VAL A 464 -5.22 -23.00 22.29
N TYR A 465 -6.30 -23.80 22.24
CA TYR A 465 -7.66 -23.32 22.05
C TYR A 465 -8.65 -23.91 23.07
N ILE A 466 -9.69 -23.11 23.39
CA ILE A 466 -10.81 -23.45 24.28
C ILE A 466 -12.11 -23.30 23.49
N GLY A 467 -12.76 -24.43 23.16
CA GLY A 467 -14.08 -24.47 22.54
C GLY A 467 -15.22 -24.48 23.56
N ASN A 468 -16.34 -23.84 23.25
CA ASN A 468 -17.57 -23.88 24.04
C ASN A 468 -18.56 -24.91 23.47
N LYS A 469 -18.82 -26.00 24.21
CA LYS A 469 -19.70 -27.10 23.80
C LYS A 469 -21.13 -26.67 23.44
N ASN A 470 -21.59 -25.52 23.92
CA ASN A 470 -23.00 -25.12 23.75
C ASN A 470 -23.25 -24.34 22.46
N ASN A 471 -22.26 -23.62 21.95
CA ASN A 471 -22.42 -22.77 20.78
C ASN A 471 -21.35 -23.01 19.72
N MET A 472 -20.50 -24.02 19.92
CA MET A 472 -19.43 -24.43 19.02
C MET A 472 -18.45 -23.29 18.68
N LYS A 473 -18.28 -22.30 19.57
CA LYS A 473 -17.34 -21.19 19.38
C LYS A 473 -15.99 -21.42 20.05
N LEU A 474 -14.92 -20.92 19.44
CA LEU A 474 -13.53 -21.03 19.92
C LEU A 474 -12.99 -19.72 20.51
N HIS A 475 -12.20 -19.88 21.58
CA HIS A 475 -11.33 -18.87 22.18
C HIS A 475 -9.88 -19.38 22.18
N CYS A 476 -8.89 -18.48 22.23
CA CYS A 476 -7.52 -18.86 22.60
C CYS A 476 -7.46 -19.33 24.06
N ALA A 477 -6.51 -20.20 24.37
CA ALA A 477 -6.27 -20.67 25.74
C ALA A 477 -5.87 -19.55 26.71
N ASP A 478 -5.27 -18.47 26.22
CA ASP A 478 -4.83 -17.31 27.00
C ASP A 478 -5.81 -16.13 27.00
N CYS A 479 -6.99 -16.33 26.40
CA CYS A 479 -7.94 -15.25 26.14
C CYS A 479 -8.34 -14.49 27.40
N LYS A 480 -8.19 -13.16 27.37
CA LYS A 480 -8.49 -12.27 28.51
C LYS A 480 -9.98 -11.93 28.66
N GLY A 481 -10.81 -12.49 27.78
CA GLY A 481 -12.26 -12.29 27.77
C GLY A 481 -13.02 -13.25 28.68
N ASN A 482 -14.35 -13.14 28.65
CA ASN A 482 -15.23 -14.06 29.37
C ASN A 482 -15.19 -15.44 28.72
N LEU A 483 -14.33 -16.31 29.21
CA LEU A 483 -14.29 -17.70 28.80
C LEU A 483 -15.59 -18.42 29.19
N PRO A 484 -15.99 -19.47 28.45
CA PRO A 484 -17.09 -20.34 28.83
C PRO A 484 -16.89 -20.87 30.26
N LYS A 485 -17.98 -21.21 30.95
CA LYS A 485 -17.86 -21.91 32.24
C LYS A 485 -17.05 -23.20 32.03
N GLU A 486 -16.17 -23.53 32.97
CA GLU A 486 -15.21 -24.63 32.84
C GLU A 486 -15.84 -25.95 32.39
N LYS A 487 -16.98 -26.32 32.98
CA LYS A 487 -17.76 -27.52 32.58
C LYS A 487 -18.18 -27.56 31.10
N ASN A 488 -18.23 -26.39 30.44
CA ASN A 488 -18.63 -26.22 29.05
C ASN A 488 -17.44 -26.09 28.09
N ARG A 489 -16.20 -26.23 28.58
CA ARG A 489 -14.98 -26.13 27.77
C ARG A 489 -14.61 -27.46 27.14
N VAL A 490 -14.08 -27.40 25.92
CA VAL A 490 -13.25 -28.43 25.26
C VAL A 490 -11.92 -27.79 24.95
N TYR A 491 -10.84 -28.53 25.09
CA TYR A 491 -9.49 -28.05 24.83
C TYR A 491 -8.98 -28.68 23.54
N PHE A 492 -8.33 -27.88 22.71
CA PHE A 492 -7.71 -28.34 21.46
C PHE A 492 -6.26 -27.87 21.41
N ASN A 493 -5.41 -28.70 20.81
CA ASN A 493 -3.98 -28.42 20.68
C ASN A 493 -3.65 -27.70 19.37
N SER A 494 -4.56 -27.74 18.39
CA SER A 494 -4.48 -26.96 17.15
C SER A 494 -5.84 -26.40 16.75
N LEU A 495 -5.82 -25.41 15.85
CA LEU A 495 -7.04 -24.87 15.25
C LEU A 495 -7.70 -25.90 14.33
N GLU A 496 -6.90 -26.62 13.55
CA GLU A 496 -7.38 -27.65 12.62
C GLU A 496 -8.14 -28.77 13.34
N GLU A 497 -7.65 -29.20 14.52
CA GLU A 497 -8.34 -30.18 15.37
C GLU A 497 -9.71 -29.65 15.83
N ALA A 498 -9.77 -28.37 16.18
CA ALA A 498 -11.00 -27.73 16.64
C ALA A 498 -12.02 -27.54 15.51
N GLU A 499 -11.56 -27.14 14.32
CA GLU A 499 -12.38 -26.98 13.12
C GLU A 499 -12.89 -28.33 12.61
N ALA A 500 -12.06 -29.37 12.62
CA ALA A 500 -12.47 -30.75 12.32
C ALA A 500 -13.53 -31.28 13.32
N ALA A 501 -13.48 -30.82 14.57
CA ALA A 501 -14.50 -31.10 15.58
C ALA A 501 -15.76 -30.21 15.46
N GLY A 502 -15.86 -29.37 14.43
CA GLY A 502 -17.02 -28.54 14.13
C GLY A 502 -17.09 -27.23 14.91
N TYR A 503 -16.00 -26.80 15.53
CA TYR A 503 -15.94 -25.53 16.22
C TYR A 503 -15.51 -24.41 15.28
N THR A 504 -16.07 -23.22 15.47
CA THR A 504 -15.85 -22.03 14.63
C THR A 504 -15.26 -20.90 15.46
N LYS A 505 -14.40 -20.09 14.83
CA LYS A 505 -13.75 -18.94 15.50
C LYS A 505 -14.79 -17.92 15.96
N GLU A 506 -14.68 -17.44 17.20
CA GLU A 506 -15.57 -16.37 17.66
C GLU A 506 -15.13 -15.02 17.09
N LYS A 507 -15.82 -14.57 16.03
CA LYS A 507 -15.61 -13.24 15.40
C LYS A 507 -15.67 -12.04 16.36
N GLN A 508 -16.25 -12.20 17.55
CA GLN A 508 -16.53 -11.09 18.49
C GLN A 508 -15.65 -11.07 19.75
N CYS A 509 -14.74 -12.04 19.92
CA CYS A 509 -13.90 -12.06 21.12
C CYS A 509 -12.65 -11.19 20.92
N HIS A 510 -12.80 -9.88 21.12
CA HIS A 510 -11.74 -8.85 21.04
C HIS A 510 -10.52 -9.11 21.96
N ASN A 511 -10.65 -9.99 22.95
CA ASN A 511 -9.58 -10.35 23.88
C ASN A 511 -8.76 -11.56 23.46
N CYS A 512 -9.16 -12.19 22.38
CA CYS A 512 -8.41 -13.24 21.72
C CYS A 512 -7.88 -12.59 20.42
N TYR A 513 -6.76 -11.87 20.52
CA TYR A 513 -6.03 -11.31 19.38
C TYR A 513 -4.55 -11.21 19.77
N PRO A 514 -3.59 -11.45 18.86
CA PRO A 514 -3.75 -11.92 17.48
C PRO A 514 -3.65 -13.46 17.43
N TYR A 515 -4.52 -14.10 16.66
CA TYR A 515 -4.53 -15.55 16.50
C TYR A 515 -3.33 -16.03 15.64
N GLY A 516 -2.13 -16.09 16.24
CA GLY A 516 -0.89 -16.81 15.85
C GLY A 516 -0.18 -16.30 14.58
N LYS A 517 1.06 -15.76 14.61
CA LYS A 517 2.38 -16.36 14.96
C LYS A 517 2.84 -17.53 14.11
#